data_AF-A0A5C5X473-F1
#
_entry.id   AF-A0A5C5X473-F1
#
_cell.length_a   1.000
_cell.length_b   1.000
_cell.length_c   1.000
_cell.angle_alpha   90.00
_cell.angle_beta   90.00
_cell.angle_gamma   90.00
#
_symmetry.space_group_name_H-M   'P 1'
#
loop_
_entity.id
_entity.type
_entity.pdbx_description
1 polymer ?
#
loop_
_entity_poly.entity_id
_entity_poly.type
_entity_poly.pdbx_seq_one_letter_code
_entity_poly.pdbx_strand_id
1 'polypeptide(L)'
;MGSSFKTISYQYDENHNRILRIDPSGGRTTYSYDALNRVQSEINPQGERTTFVYDSTGRRIAKKFDNGTRTSFIYDAANRVTKVTNLESNHTVIEEFQYKYDNVGNRTEVDDSSGNRTTYLYDATYQLIGEHRTGTNAYRHTFTYDSRGNRTLKNEDGARTTSVYDAANQLVSGGDASGRTTYTYDLNGNQAVVLTPDGQRTTTVWDYENKPIQTINPDTSRVTKTFDPDGLQIKQEG
;
A
#
# COMPACT_ATOMS: atom_id res chain seq x y z
N MET A 1 30.08 22.25 10.59
CA MET A 1 29.53 22.38 9.23
C MET A 1 28.06 22.74 9.36
N GLY A 2 27.64 23.90 8.84
CA GLY A 2 26.27 24.38 9.01
C GLY A 2 25.29 23.49 8.26
N SER A 3 24.34 22.89 8.97
CA SER A 3 23.16 22.29 8.35
C SER A 3 22.45 23.38 7.56
N SER A 4 22.47 23.29 6.23
CA SER A 4 21.55 24.05 5.40
C SER A 4 20.15 23.53 5.73
N PHE A 5 19.36 24.34 6.44
CA PHE A 5 17.98 24.02 6.70
C PHE A 5 17.25 23.93 5.35
N LYS A 6 16.75 22.74 5.03
CA LYS A 6 15.87 22.55 3.88
C LYS A 6 14.51 23.15 4.24
N THR A 7 14.20 24.31 3.68
CA THR A 7 12.94 25.01 3.92
C THR A 7 11.93 24.68 2.84
N ILE A 8 10.69 24.39 3.24
CA ILE A 8 9.54 24.37 2.35
C ILE A 8 8.70 25.61 2.67
N SER A 9 8.33 26.39 1.65
CA SER A 9 7.55 27.62 1.83
C SER A 9 6.17 27.50 1.18
N TYR A 10 5.16 28.12 1.81
CA TYR A 10 3.78 28.12 1.33
C TYR A 10 3.22 29.55 1.27
N GLN A 11 2.31 29.80 0.32
CA GLN A 11 1.47 30.99 0.31
C GLN A 11 0.00 30.58 0.19
N TYR A 12 -0.88 31.38 0.76
CA TYR A 12 -2.31 31.10 0.86
C TYR A 12 -3.14 32.30 0.38
N ASP A 13 -4.34 32.04 -0.13
CA ASP A 13 -5.36 33.08 -0.37
C ASP A 13 -6.12 33.47 0.92
N GLU A 14 -7.09 34.37 0.81
CA GLU A 14 -7.92 34.84 1.94
C GLU A 14 -8.80 33.74 2.56
N ASN A 15 -9.10 32.68 1.80
CA ASN A 15 -9.85 31.52 2.27
C ASN A 15 -8.93 30.44 2.86
N HIS A 16 -7.65 30.75 3.07
CA HIS A 16 -6.60 29.84 3.53
C HIS A 16 -6.36 28.64 2.60
N ASN A 17 -6.68 28.77 1.32
CA ASN A 17 -6.29 27.78 0.33
C ASN A 17 -4.85 28.02 -0.12
N ARG A 18 -4.03 26.96 -0.24
CA ARG A 18 -2.64 27.07 -0.65
C ARG A 18 -2.54 27.44 -2.12
N ILE A 19 -2.02 28.62 -2.46
CA ILE A 19 -1.83 29.07 -3.85
C ILE A 19 -0.41 28.84 -4.39
N LEU A 20 0.58 28.64 -3.50
CA LEU A 20 1.97 28.38 -3.87
C LEU A 20 2.63 27.42 -2.86
N ARG A 21 3.45 26.51 -3.37
CA ARG A 21 4.45 25.74 -2.63
C ARG A 21 5.82 25.95 -3.29
N ILE A 22 6.86 26.14 -2.47
CA ILE A 22 8.25 26.19 -2.92
C ILE A 22 9.02 25.10 -2.17
N ASP A 23 9.63 24.18 -2.91
CA ASP A 23 10.46 23.10 -2.36
C ASP A 23 11.87 23.60 -1.98
N PRO A 24 12.65 22.84 -1.18
CA PRO A 24 13.99 23.26 -0.77
C PRO A 24 14.96 23.44 -1.95
N SER A 25 14.66 22.83 -3.10
CA SER A 25 15.39 22.99 -4.37
C SER A 25 14.98 24.25 -5.14
N GLY A 26 14.00 25.03 -4.67
CA GLY A 26 13.45 26.21 -5.34
C GLY A 26 12.31 25.93 -6.33
N GLY A 27 11.94 24.65 -6.53
CA GLY A 27 10.83 24.27 -7.41
C GLY A 27 9.51 24.87 -6.94
N ARG A 28 8.76 25.51 -7.86
CA ARG A 28 7.51 26.22 -7.55
C ARG A 28 6.31 25.44 -8.07
N THR A 29 5.31 25.24 -7.22
CA THR A 29 4.03 24.64 -7.61
C THR A 29 2.91 25.62 -7.27
N THR A 30 2.09 26.02 -8.25
CA THR A 30 0.97 26.94 -8.04
C THR A 30 -0.36 26.24 -8.14
N TYR A 31 -1.37 26.78 -7.45
CA TYR A 31 -2.72 26.22 -7.40
C TYR A 31 -3.76 27.30 -7.68
N SER A 32 -4.83 26.94 -8.38
CA SER A 32 -6.04 27.76 -8.50
C SER A 32 -7.22 27.02 -7.91
N TYR A 33 -8.21 27.77 -7.43
CA TYR A 33 -9.41 27.22 -6.80
C TYR A 33 -10.67 27.75 -7.50
N ASP A 34 -11.72 26.96 -7.51
CA ASP A 34 -13.04 27.42 -7.95
C ASP A 34 -13.78 28.18 -6.83
N ALA A 35 -14.97 28.68 -7.13
CA ALA A 35 -15.78 29.45 -6.19
C ALA A 35 -16.22 28.66 -4.93
N LEU A 36 -16.05 27.34 -4.92
CA LEU A 36 -16.33 26.46 -3.78
C LEU A 36 -15.05 26.05 -3.04
N ASN A 37 -13.92 26.75 -3.28
CA ASN A 37 -12.61 26.48 -2.68
C ASN A 37 -12.06 25.07 -3.03
N ARG A 38 -12.45 24.50 -4.16
CA ARG A 38 -11.91 23.22 -4.65
C ARG A 38 -10.77 23.48 -5.62
N VAL A 39 -9.70 22.69 -5.57
CA VAL A 39 -8.55 22.84 -6.48
C VAL A 39 -9.02 22.67 -7.93
N GLN A 40 -8.96 23.74 -8.71
CA GLN A 40 -9.34 23.74 -10.12
C GLN A 40 -8.14 23.41 -11.02
N SER A 41 -6.95 23.91 -10.69
CA SER A 41 -5.74 23.52 -11.41
C SER A 41 -4.47 23.61 -10.55
N GLU A 42 -3.45 22.87 -10.96
CA GLU A 42 -2.10 22.86 -10.40
C GLU A 42 -1.10 23.01 -11.54
N ILE A 43 -0.04 23.81 -11.34
CA ILE A 43 1.08 23.92 -12.29
C ILE A 43 2.34 23.52 -11.54
N ASN A 44 3.03 22.50 -12.02
CA ASN A 44 4.24 21.97 -11.38
C ASN A 44 5.49 22.84 -11.70
N PRO A 45 6.66 22.55 -11.10
CA PRO A 45 7.87 23.32 -11.37
C PRO A 45 8.35 23.32 -12.82
N GLN A 46 7.91 22.34 -13.63
CA GLN A 46 8.19 22.23 -15.06
C GLN A 46 7.24 23.07 -15.92
N GLY A 47 6.22 23.69 -15.32
CA GLY A 47 5.22 24.48 -16.02
C GLY A 47 4.05 23.66 -16.56
N GLU A 48 3.99 22.36 -16.27
CA GLU A 48 2.94 21.47 -16.77
C GLU A 48 1.66 21.66 -15.94
N ARG A 49 0.54 21.91 -16.62
CA ARG A 49 -0.75 22.13 -15.97
C ARG A 49 -1.55 20.84 -15.80
N THR A 50 -2.06 20.62 -14.60
CA THR A 50 -3.14 19.65 -14.33
C THR A 50 -4.42 20.40 -13.99
N THR A 51 -5.54 20.04 -14.62
CA THR A 51 -6.87 20.64 -14.35
C THR A 51 -7.84 19.60 -13.81
N PHE A 52 -8.65 20.00 -12.84
CA PHE A 52 -9.68 19.15 -12.23
C PHE A 52 -11.07 19.69 -12.55
N VAL A 53 -11.99 18.79 -12.89
CA VAL A 53 -13.39 19.12 -13.19
C VAL A 53 -14.27 18.39 -12.19
N TYR A 54 -15.26 19.10 -11.66
CA TYR A 54 -16.19 18.59 -10.64
C TYR A 54 -17.62 18.63 -11.15
N ASP A 55 -18.45 17.70 -10.68
CA ASP A 55 -19.89 17.81 -10.82
C ASP A 55 -20.50 18.80 -9.82
N SER A 56 -21.82 18.99 -9.91
CA SER A 56 -22.60 19.87 -9.03
C SER A 56 -22.57 19.45 -7.55
N THR A 57 -22.24 18.18 -7.26
CA THR A 57 -22.20 17.63 -5.90
C THR A 57 -20.80 17.68 -5.27
N GLY A 58 -19.79 18.19 -5.97
CA GLY A 58 -18.43 18.23 -5.43
C GLY A 58 -17.51 17.12 -5.88
N ARG A 59 -17.98 16.17 -6.69
CA ARG A 59 -17.20 14.98 -7.05
C ARG A 59 -16.37 15.25 -8.29
N ARG A 60 -15.10 14.88 -8.26
CA ARG A 60 -14.19 15.07 -9.40
C ARG A 60 -14.56 14.12 -10.53
N ILE A 61 -15.05 14.63 -11.64
CA ILE A 61 -15.41 13.86 -12.84
C ILE A 61 -14.30 13.80 -13.89
N ALA A 62 -13.29 14.69 -13.81
CA ALA A 62 -12.12 14.58 -14.66
C ALA A 62 -10.84 15.14 -14.03
N LYS A 63 -9.70 14.55 -14.39
CA LYS A 63 -8.35 15.08 -14.24
C LYS A 63 -7.74 15.17 -15.65
N LYS A 64 -7.36 16.36 -16.08
CA LYS A 64 -6.76 16.62 -17.39
C LYS A 64 -5.30 17.02 -17.21
N PHE A 65 -4.43 16.44 -18.01
CA PHE A 65 -2.99 16.75 -18.02
C PHE A 65 -2.65 17.72 -19.13
N ASP A 66 -1.47 18.32 -19.05
CA ASP A 66 -0.99 19.36 -19.96
C ASP A 66 -0.91 18.88 -21.42
N ASN A 67 -0.52 17.62 -21.61
CA ASN A 67 -0.46 16.95 -22.91
C ASN A 67 -1.84 16.59 -23.51
N GLY A 68 -2.94 17.01 -22.86
CA GLY A 68 -4.32 16.77 -23.31
C GLY A 68 -4.90 15.41 -22.91
N THR A 69 -4.09 14.48 -22.39
CA THR A 69 -4.61 13.22 -21.84
C THR A 69 -5.50 13.50 -20.63
N ARG A 70 -6.46 12.62 -20.36
CA ARG A 70 -7.38 12.79 -19.23
C ARG A 70 -7.83 11.48 -18.62
N THR A 71 -8.04 11.50 -17.31
CA THR A 71 -8.77 10.46 -16.57
C THR A 71 -10.16 10.99 -16.22
N SER A 72 -11.21 10.24 -16.58
CA SER A 72 -12.61 10.58 -16.28
C SER A 72 -13.21 9.59 -15.28
N PHE A 73 -14.12 10.07 -14.43
CA PHE A 73 -14.74 9.28 -13.36
C PHE A 73 -16.27 9.34 -13.46
N ILE A 74 -16.93 8.20 -13.30
CA ILE A 74 -18.38 8.10 -13.08
C ILE A 74 -18.63 7.55 -11.68
N TYR A 75 -19.64 8.09 -11.01
CA TYR A 75 -20.01 7.73 -9.65
C TYR A 75 -21.44 7.17 -9.62
N ASP A 76 -21.70 6.27 -8.69
CA ASP A 76 -23.07 5.92 -8.30
C ASP A 76 -23.69 6.94 -7.33
N ALA A 77 -24.92 6.69 -6.89
CA ALA A 77 -25.65 7.51 -5.94
C ALA A 77 -25.03 7.50 -4.52
N ALA A 78 -24.21 6.50 -4.20
CA ALA A 78 -23.47 6.40 -2.94
C ALA A 78 -22.09 7.07 -3.02
N ASN A 79 -21.82 7.86 -4.08
CA ASN A 79 -20.56 8.56 -4.33
C ASN A 79 -19.34 7.63 -4.50
N ARG A 80 -19.58 6.38 -4.92
CA ARG A 80 -18.51 5.42 -5.23
C ARG A 80 -18.21 5.47 -6.71
N VAL A 81 -16.93 5.43 -7.08
CA VAL A 81 -16.51 5.39 -8.49
C VAL A 81 -16.93 4.06 -9.09
N THR A 82 -17.79 4.08 -10.11
CA THR A 82 -18.23 2.90 -10.88
C THR A 82 -17.53 2.77 -12.21
N LYS A 83 -16.89 3.84 -12.69
CA LYS A 83 -16.15 3.83 -13.96
C LYS A 83 -14.95 4.77 -13.92
N VAL A 84 -13.82 4.31 -14.42
CA VAL A 84 -12.63 5.13 -14.70
C VAL A 84 -12.27 4.94 -16.17
N THR A 85 -12.08 6.04 -16.90
CA THR A 85 -11.65 5.98 -18.31
C THR A 85 -10.43 6.89 -18.49
N ASN A 86 -9.31 6.30 -18.90
CA ASN A 86 -8.11 7.00 -19.33
C ASN A 86 -8.17 7.22 -20.83
N LEU A 87 -7.95 8.47 -21.25
CA LEU A 87 -8.16 8.91 -22.62
C LEU A 87 -6.93 9.66 -23.12
N GLU A 88 -6.60 9.42 -24.38
CA GLU A 88 -5.69 10.26 -25.15
C GLU A 88 -6.27 11.67 -25.36
N SER A 89 -5.43 12.59 -25.83
CA SER A 89 -5.84 13.96 -26.17
C SER A 89 -6.93 14.01 -27.24
N ASN A 90 -6.99 13.02 -28.14
CA ASN A 90 -8.03 12.87 -29.16
C ASN A 90 -9.28 12.11 -28.67
N HIS A 91 -9.40 11.87 -27.35
CA HIS A 91 -10.47 11.10 -26.72
C HIS A 91 -10.53 9.61 -27.06
N THR A 92 -9.46 9.04 -27.61
CA THR A 92 -9.34 7.58 -27.74
C THR A 92 -9.15 6.97 -26.35
N VAL A 93 -9.86 5.89 -26.04
CA VAL A 93 -9.71 5.16 -24.78
C VAL A 93 -8.37 4.42 -24.78
N ILE A 94 -7.53 4.74 -23.79
CA ILE A 94 -6.29 4.01 -23.49
C ILE A 94 -6.63 2.78 -22.67
N GLU A 95 -7.43 3.00 -21.61
CA GLU A 95 -7.83 1.98 -20.65
C GLU A 95 -9.12 2.42 -19.97
N GLU A 96 -10.01 1.48 -19.70
CA GLU A 96 -11.23 1.71 -18.96
C GLU A 96 -11.43 0.60 -17.92
N PHE A 97 -11.93 0.99 -16.75
CA PHE A 97 -12.33 0.08 -15.69
C PHE A 97 -13.78 0.35 -15.29
N GLN A 98 -14.53 -0.72 -15.08
CA GLN A 98 -15.88 -0.69 -14.52
C GLN A 98 -15.89 -1.45 -13.19
N TYR A 99 -16.57 -0.88 -12.20
CA TYR A 99 -16.59 -1.40 -10.84
C TYR A 99 -18.00 -1.66 -10.38
N LYS A 100 -18.21 -2.80 -9.74
CA LYS A 100 -19.45 -3.11 -9.00
C LYS A 100 -19.16 -3.25 -7.53
N TYR A 101 -20.14 -2.87 -6.73
CA TYR A 101 -20.06 -2.89 -5.28
C TYR A 101 -21.29 -3.59 -4.72
N ASP A 102 -21.13 -4.22 -3.57
CA ASP A 102 -22.26 -4.65 -2.75
C ASP A 102 -22.91 -3.45 -2.03
N ASN A 103 -23.92 -3.73 -1.19
CA ASN A 103 -24.68 -2.69 -0.48
C ASN A 103 -23.89 -1.99 0.64
N VAL A 104 -22.81 -2.60 1.13
CA VAL A 104 -21.97 -2.05 2.20
C VAL A 104 -20.72 -1.36 1.67
N GLY A 105 -20.48 -1.42 0.36
CA GLY A 105 -19.39 -0.72 -0.31
C GLY A 105 -18.18 -1.57 -0.66
N ASN A 106 -18.21 -2.88 -0.45
CA ASN A 106 -17.13 -3.75 -0.92
C ASN A 106 -17.22 -3.90 -2.42
N ARG A 107 -16.07 -3.85 -3.11
CA ARG A 107 -16.02 -4.00 -4.56
C ARG A 107 -16.13 -5.47 -4.92
N THR A 108 -17.22 -5.87 -5.56
CA THR A 108 -17.45 -7.27 -5.94
C THR A 108 -16.90 -7.60 -7.32
N GLU A 109 -16.66 -6.60 -8.16
CA GLU A 109 -16.24 -6.81 -9.55
C GLU A 109 -15.40 -5.64 -10.09
N VAL A 110 -14.42 -5.99 -10.91
CA VAL A 110 -13.67 -5.08 -11.80
C VAL A 110 -13.66 -5.69 -13.20
N ASP A 111 -14.20 -4.99 -14.17
CA ASP A 111 -14.01 -5.31 -15.60
C ASP A 111 -13.07 -4.27 -16.21
N ASP A 112 -12.09 -4.68 -17.01
CA ASP A 112 -11.23 -3.77 -17.77
C ASP A 112 -11.54 -3.79 -19.28
N SER A 113 -11.16 -2.73 -20.00
CA SER A 113 -11.36 -2.62 -21.46
C SER A 113 -10.61 -3.65 -22.28
N SER A 114 -9.64 -4.35 -21.69
CA SER A 114 -8.91 -5.43 -22.34
C SER A 114 -9.65 -6.77 -22.24
N GLY A 115 -10.85 -6.79 -21.64
CA GLY A 115 -11.69 -7.98 -21.51
C GLY A 115 -11.37 -8.84 -20.29
N ASN A 116 -10.50 -8.38 -19.38
CA ASN A 116 -10.30 -9.10 -18.14
C ASN A 116 -11.35 -8.72 -17.11
N ARG A 117 -11.72 -9.69 -16.30
CA ARG A 117 -12.71 -9.53 -15.24
C ARG A 117 -12.20 -10.14 -13.96
N THR A 118 -12.25 -9.40 -12.87
CA THR A 118 -11.88 -9.86 -11.53
C THR A 118 -13.09 -9.75 -10.62
N THR A 119 -13.41 -10.84 -9.93
CA THR A 119 -14.52 -10.92 -8.96
C THR A 119 -13.97 -11.14 -7.57
N TYR A 120 -14.61 -10.53 -6.58
CA TYR A 120 -14.19 -10.58 -5.18
C TYR A 120 -15.32 -11.08 -4.30
N LEU A 121 -14.98 -11.93 -3.33
CA LEU A 121 -15.89 -12.47 -2.34
C LEU A 121 -15.44 -12.03 -0.96
N TYR A 122 -16.39 -11.60 -0.14
CA TYR A 122 -16.14 -11.14 1.21
C TYR A 122 -16.95 -11.97 2.20
N ASP A 123 -16.41 -12.15 3.40
CA ASP A 123 -17.18 -12.68 4.52
C ASP A 123 -18.03 -11.58 5.20
N ALA A 124 -18.77 -11.96 6.25
CA ALA A 124 -19.64 -11.06 7.00
C ALA A 124 -18.88 -9.95 7.77
N THR A 125 -17.56 -10.07 7.92
CA THR A 125 -16.69 -9.05 8.53
C THR A 125 -15.96 -8.21 7.49
N TYR A 126 -16.36 -8.33 6.21
CA TYR A 126 -15.81 -7.62 5.07
C TYR A 126 -14.35 -7.99 4.74
N GLN A 127 -13.91 -9.17 5.16
CA GLN A 127 -12.60 -9.71 4.79
C GLN A 127 -12.68 -10.42 3.45
N LEU A 128 -11.69 -10.20 2.59
CA LEU A 128 -11.62 -10.82 1.26
C LEU A 128 -11.32 -12.32 1.38
N ILE A 129 -12.30 -13.18 1.09
CA ILE A 129 -12.16 -14.64 1.16
C ILE A 129 -11.91 -15.29 -0.21
N GLY A 130 -12.11 -14.54 -1.30
CA GLY A 130 -11.85 -15.05 -2.64
C GLY A 130 -11.66 -13.95 -3.66
N GLU A 131 -10.75 -14.20 -4.60
CA GLU A 131 -10.51 -13.35 -5.76
C GLU A 131 -10.37 -14.26 -6.98
N HIS A 132 -11.06 -13.95 -8.06
CA HIS A 132 -11.02 -14.76 -9.28
C HIS A 132 -10.97 -13.86 -10.51
N ARG A 133 -9.90 -14.00 -11.28
CA ARG A 133 -9.67 -13.27 -12.53
C ARG A 133 -9.86 -14.20 -13.73
N THR A 134 -10.65 -13.76 -14.70
CA THR A 134 -10.78 -14.35 -16.04
C THR A 134 -10.16 -13.42 -17.09
N GLY A 135 -9.81 -13.97 -18.26
CA GLY A 135 -9.13 -13.24 -19.33
C GLY A 135 -7.64 -13.59 -19.39
N THR A 136 -6.82 -12.61 -19.72
CA THR A 136 -5.36 -12.74 -19.72
C THR A 136 -4.83 -12.89 -18.30
N ASN A 137 -3.91 -13.84 -18.09
CA ASN A 137 -3.34 -14.20 -16.78
C ASN A 137 -4.43 -14.54 -15.76
N ALA A 138 -5.38 -15.40 -16.15
CA ALA A 138 -6.44 -15.88 -15.27
C ALA A 138 -5.86 -16.61 -14.05
N TYR A 139 -6.49 -16.39 -12.89
CA TYR A 139 -6.12 -17.00 -11.63
C TYR A 139 -7.33 -17.10 -10.70
N ARG A 140 -7.22 -17.93 -9.67
CA ARG A 140 -8.19 -18.09 -8.60
C ARG A 140 -7.48 -18.18 -7.27
N HIS A 141 -7.73 -17.19 -6.42
CA HIS A 141 -7.21 -17.13 -5.07
C HIS A 141 -8.34 -17.28 -4.05
N THR A 142 -8.04 -17.96 -2.94
CA THR A 142 -8.93 -18.03 -1.78
C THR A 142 -8.16 -17.80 -0.49
N PHE A 143 -8.84 -17.27 0.51
CA PHE A 143 -8.25 -16.87 1.78
C PHE A 143 -9.14 -17.30 2.94
N THR A 144 -8.52 -17.66 4.06
CA THR A 144 -9.22 -17.87 5.33
C THR A 144 -8.54 -17.05 6.42
N TYR A 145 -9.33 -16.68 7.42
CA TYR A 145 -8.88 -15.85 8.52
C TYR A 145 -9.27 -16.47 9.85
N ASP A 146 -8.53 -16.14 10.91
CA ASP A 146 -8.98 -16.38 12.27
C ASP A 146 -9.93 -15.26 12.75
N SER A 147 -10.49 -15.41 13.95
CA SER A 147 -11.41 -14.43 14.56
C SER A 147 -10.79 -13.06 14.83
N ARG A 148 -9.47 -12.92 14.79
CA ARG A 148 -8.75 -11.65 14.98
C ARG A 148 -8.42 -10.99 13.63
N GLY A 149 -8.78 -11.63 12.52
CA GLY A 149 -8.52 -11.17 11.17
C GLY A 149 -7.12 -11.50 10.65
N ASN A 150 -6.39 -12.40 11.31
CA ASN A 150 -5.13 -12.88 10.75
C ASN A 150 -5.39 -13.91 9.66
N ARG A 151 -4.75 -13.76 8.51
CA ARG A 151 -4.92 -14.69 7.38
C ARG A 151 -4.23 -16.03 7.69
N THR A 152 -5.01 -17.10 7.84
CA THR A 152 -4.54 -18.45 8.19
C THR A 152 -4.26 -19.34 6.98
N LEU A 153 -4.89 -19.04 5.83
CA LEU A 153 -4.64 -19.71 4.57
C LEU A 153 -4.65 -18.68 3.44
N LYS A 154 -3.73 -18.84 2.51
CA LYS A 154 -3.80 -18.29 1.16
C LYS A 154 -3.57 -19.42 0.17
N ASN A 155 -4.50 -19.59 -0.75
CA ASN A 155 -4.41 -20.57 -1.83
C ASN A 155 -4.35 -19.83 -3.15
N GLU A 156 -3.24 -19.96 -3.87
CA GLU A 156 -2.99 -19.35 -5.18
C GLU A 156 -2.98 -20.43 -6.25
N ASP A 157 -4.11 -20.63 -6.93
CA ASP A 157 -4.23 -21.65 -7.99
C ASP A 157 -3.85 -23.08 -7.53
N GLY A 158 -4.13 -23.41 -6.28
CA GLY A 158 -3.79 -24.69 -5.65
C GLY A 158 -2.52 -24.64 -4.80
N ALA A 159 -1.64 -23.65 -4.99
CA ALA A 159 -0.47 -23.46 -4.14
C ALA A 159 -0.89 -22.85 -2.80
N ARG A 160 -0.79 -23.65 -1.72
CA ARG A 160 -1.26 -23.27 -0.39
C ARG A 160 -0.11 -22.76 0.48
N THR A 161 -0.35 -21.60 1.09
CA THR A 161 0.45 -21.07 2.19
C THR A 161 -0.43 -20.98 3.44
N THR A 162 0.08 -21.41 4.58
CA THR A 162 -0.63 -21.44 5.86
C THR A 162 0.10 -20.63 6.90
N SER A 163 -0.64 -20.03 7.81
CA SER A 163 -0.10 -19.21 8.90
C SER A 163 -0.81 -19.55 10.21
N VAL A 164 -0.04 -19.64 11.28
CA VAL A 164 -0.56 -19.81 12.65
C VAL A 164 -0.03 -18.67 13.50
N TYR A 165 -0.93 -18.09 14.28
CA TYR A 165 -0.64 -16.94 15.13
C TYR A 165 -0.86 -17.29 16.59
N ASP A 166 -0.10 -16.64 17.47
CA ASP A 166 -0.32 -16.71 18.92
C ASP A 166 -1.42 -15.73 19.38
N ALA A 167 -1.64 -15.67 20.70
CA ALA A 167 -2.64 -14.78 21.29
C ALA A 167 -2.30 -13.28 21.18
N ALA A 168 -1.03 -12.95 20.91
CA ALA A 168 -0.54 -11.59 20.69
C ALA A 168 -0.55 -11.20 19.19
N ASN A 169 -1.18 -12.01 18.32
CA ASN A 169 -1.20 -11.85 16.86
C ASN A 169 0.17 -11.95 16.18
N GLN A 170 1.13 -12.63 16.79
CA GLN A 170 2.45 -12.85 16.21
C GLN A 170 2.45 -14.16 15.42
N LEU A 171 3.11 -14.18 14.25
CA LEU A 171 3.20 -15.36 13.39
C LEU A 171 4.14 -16.39 14.03
N VAL A 172 3.62 -17.47 14.60
CA VAL A 172 4.44 -18.54 15.19
C VAL A 172 4.79 -19.65 14.20
N SER A 173 4.08 -19.69 13.06
CA SER A 173 4.37 -20.66 12.01
C SER A 173 3.86 -20.20 10.65
N GLY A 174 4.72 -20.30 9.64
CA GLY A 174 4.35 -20.23 8.23
C GLY A 174 4.64 -21.56 7.53
N GLY A 175 3.78 -22.00 6.63
CA GLY A 175 4.02 -23.23 5.86
C GLY A 175 3.62 -23.09 4.41
N ASP A 176 4.42 -23.63 3.51
CA ASP A 176 4.17 -23.67 2.07
C ASP A 176 4.58 -25.04 1.48
N ALA A 177 4.74 -25.13 0.17
CA ALA A 177 5.14 -26.38 -0.50
C ALA A 177 6.56 -26.86 -0.12
N SER A 178 7.44 -25.98 0.36
CA SER A 178 8.79 -26.32 0.83
C SER A 178 8.82 -26.86 2.26
N GLY A 179 7.71 -26.66 3.00
CA GLY A 179 7.53 -27.14 4.36
C GLY A 179 7.17 -26.01 5.33
N ARG A 180 7.48 -26.21 6.62
CA ARG A 180 7.05 -25.33 7.70
C ARG A 180 8.22 -24.59 8.35
N THR A 181 8.13 -23.27 8.42
CA THR A 181 9.01 -22.41 9.21
C THR A 181 8.31 -22.01 10.50
N THR A 182 8.99 -22.10 11.64
CA THR A 182 8.45 -21.67 12.94
C THR A 182 9.21 -20.50 13.51
N TYR A 183 8.51 -19.68 14.28
CA TYR A 183 9.05 -18.48 14.90
C TYR A 183 8.73 -18.48 16.39
N THR A 184 9.65 -17.98 17.20
CA THR A 184 9.39 -17.68 18.61
C THR A 184 9.73 -16.24 18.90
N TYR A 185 9.10 -15.69 19.93
CA TYR A 185 9.27 -14.30 20.35
C TYR A 185 9.70 -14.25 21.81
N ASP A 186 10.44 -13.21 22.19
CA ASP A 186 10.67 -12.89 23.59
C ASP A 186 9.42 -12.21 24.21
N LEU A 187 9.49 -11.84 25.49
CA LEU A 187 8.38 -11.20 26.21
C LEU A 187 8.04 -9.79 25.69
N ASN A 188 8.96 -9.13 25.00
CA ASN A 188 8.75 -7.82 24.39
C ASN A 188 8.21 -7.92 22.95
N GLY A 189 8.05 -9.14 22.43
CA GLY A 189 7.57 -9.42 21.08
C GLY A 189 8.68 -9.37 20.01
N ASN A 190 9.95 -9.38 20.41
CA ASN A 190 11.04 -9.46 19.44
C ASN A 190 11.22 -10.90 18.99
N GLN A 191 11.42 -11.12 17.69
CA GLN A 191 11.62 -12.46 17.14
C GLN A 191 12.95 -13.06 17.64
N ALA A 192 12.85 -14.08 18.48
CA ALA A 192 13.99 -14.72 19.14
C ALA A 192 14.54 -15.91 18.35
N VAL A 193 13.68 -16.69 17.68
CA VAL A 193 14.11 -17.88 16.93
C VAL A 193 13.38 -17.98 15.61
N VAL A 194 14.10 -18.38 14.57
CA VAL A 194 13.56 -18.88 13.30
C VAL A 194 14.09 -20.30 13.10
N LEU A 195 13.21 -21.24 12.78
CA LEU A 195 13.57 -22.60 12.39
C LEU A 195 12.92 -22.91 11.05
N THR A 196 13.74 -23.13 10.02
CA THR A 196 13.30 -23.43 8.66
C THR A 196 12.92 -24.92 8.49
N PRO A 197 12.26 -25.30 7.38
CA PRO A 197 11.83 -26.68 7.15
C PRO A 197 12.99 -27.69 7.09
N ASP A 198 14.16 -27.25 6.60
CA ASP A 198 15.39 -28.04 6.53
C ASP A 198 16.18 -28.05 7.86
N GLY A 199 15.61 -27.49 8.93
CA GLY A 199 16.17 -27.53 10.28
C GLY A 199 17.21 -26.44 10.57
N GLN A 200 17.40 -25.47 9.67
CA GLN A 200 18.30 -24.34 9.91
C GLN A 200 17.72 -23.44 10.99
N ARG A 201 18.48 -23.23 12.06
CA ARG A 201 18.07 -22.43 13.21
C ARG A 201 18.86 -21.14 13.27
N THR A 202 18.15 -20.02 13.30
CA THR A 202 18.72 -18.71 13.63
C THR A 202 18.16 -18.25 14.97
N THR A 203 19.03 -17.81 15.88
CA THR A 203 18.62 -17.26 17.18
C THR A 203 19.10 -15.82 17.32
N THR A 204 18.21 -14.90 17.68
CA THR A 204 18.54 -13.48 17.92
C THR A 204 18.31 -13.14 19.38
N VAL A 205 19.29 -12.47 19.98
CA VAL A 205 19.22 -11.93 21.33
C VAL A 205 19.07 -10.41 21.24
N TRP A 206 18.12 -9.90 22.02
CA TRP A 206 17.74 -8.49 22.04
C TRP A 206 18.12 -7.89 23.40
N ASP A 207 18.49 -6.61 23.41
CA ASP A 207 18.62 -5.86 24.65
C ASP A 207 17.27 -5.31 25.15
N TYR A 208 17.31 -4.62 26.28
CA TYR A 208 16.12 -4.04 26.92
C TYR A 208 15.48 -2.90 26.11
N GLU A 209 16.17 -2.37 25.10
CA GLU A 209 15.68 -1.32 24.19
C GLU A 209 15.28 -1.91 22.83
N ASN A 210 15.12 -3.23 22.74
CA ASN A 210 14.73 -3.98 21.55
C ASN A 210 15.72 -3.84 20.38
N LYS A 211 17.03 -3.71 20.68
CA LYS A 211 18.09 -3.76 19.67
C LYS A 211 18.69 -5.16 19.58
N PRO A 212 18.95 -5.69 18.37
CA PRO A 212 19.52 -7.02 18.20
C PRO A 212 21.02 -6.97 18.50
N ILE A 213 21.41 -7.50 19.65
CA ILE A 213 22.81 -7.48 20.12
C ILE A 213 23.59 -8.73 19.69
N GLN A 214 22.92 -9.84 19.41
CA GLN A 214 23.56 -11.05 18.93
C GLN A 214 22.66 -11.84 17.99
N THR A 215 23.23 -12.40 16.93
CA THR A 215 22.60 -13.40 16.06
C THR A 215 23.48 -14.63 15.98
N ILE A 216 22.93 -15.80 16.27
CA ILE A 216 23.56 -17.10 16.07
C ILE A 216 22.96 -17.69 14.80
N ASN A 217 23.80 -17.89 13.79
CA ASN A 217 23.43 -18.44 12.50
C ASN A 217 23.33 -19.98 12.55
N PRO A 218 22.74 -20.61 11.53
CA PRO A 218 22.58 -22.06 11.49
C PRO A 218 23.90 -22.84 11.47
N ASP A 219 24.96 -22.25 10.90
CA ASP A 219 26.33 -22.79 10.93
C ASP A 219 27.05 -22.54 12.27
N THR A 220 26.31 -22.06 13.28
CA THR A 220 26.78 -21.67 14.62
C THR A 220 27.66 -20.43 14.70
N SER A 221 27.94 -19.77 13.56
CA SER A 221 28.63 -18.48 13.55
C SER A 221 27.81 -17.43 14.30
N ARG A 222 28.50 -16.46 14.91
CA ARG A 222 27.87 -15.45 15.77
C ARG A 222 28.18 -14.06 15.26
N VAL A 223 27.15 -13.27 15.05
CA VAL A 223 27.29 -11.84 14.78
C VAL A 223 26.89 -11.08 16.03
N THR A 224 27.78 -10.26 16.58
CA THR A 224 27.50 -9.42 17.75
C THR A 224 27.53 -7.96 17.36
N LYS A 225 26.56 -7.18 17.82
CA LYS A 225 26.42 -5.74 17.54
C LYS A 225 26.45 -4.93 18.82
N THR A 226 27.05 -3.75 18.75
CA THR A 226 26.99 -2.73 19.81
C THR A 226 26.46 -1.43 19.25
N PHE A 227 25.69 -0.71 20.06
CA PHE A 227 25.03 0.53 19.70
C PHE A 227 25.43 1.64 20.68
N ASP A 228 25.46 2.87 20.20
CA ASP A 228 25.60 4.05 21.05
C ASP A 228 24.25 4.41 21.73
N PRO A 229 24.23 5.41 22.63
CA PRO A 229 23.00 5.84 23.31
C PRO A 229 21.90 6.39 22.39
N ASP A 230 22.27 6.86 21.18
CA ASP A 230 21.31 7.35 20.19
C ASP A 230 20.75 6.21 19.31
N GLY A 231 21.17 4.96 19.58
CA GLY A 231 20.72 3.75 18.89
C GLY A 231 21.43 3.49 17.57
N LEU A 232 22.53 4.20 17.27
CA LEU A 232 23.33 3.96 16.08
C LEU A 232 24.28 2.78 16.32
N GLN A 233 24.34 1.87 15.37
CA GLN A 233 25.28 0.75 15.42
C GLN A 233 26.71 1.27 15.31
N ILE A 234 27.54 1.00 16.31
CA ILE A 234 28.94 1.46 16.37
C ILE A 234 29.96 0.33 16.18
N LYS A 235 29.56 -0.94 16.31
CA LYS A 235 30.43 -2.10 16.06
C LYS A 235 29.63 -3.31 15.59
N GLN A 236 30.28 -4.13 14.76
CA GLN A 236 29.84 -5.49 14.42
C GLN A 236 31.04 -6.43 14.40
N GLU A 237 30.91 -7.59 15.03
CA GLU A 237 31.90 -8.66 15.06
C GLU A 237 31.27 -9.96 14.53
N GLY A 238 32.06 -10.80 13.86
CA GLY A 238 31.66 -12.07 13.27
C GLY A 238 32.71 -13.15 13.47
#